data_AF-A0A067BIQ9-F1
#
_entry.id   AF-A0A067BIQ9-F1
#
_cell.length_a   1.000
_cell.length_b   1.000
_cell.length_c   1.000
_cell.angle_alpha   90.00
_cell.angle_beta   90.00
_cell.angle_gamma   90.00
#
_symmetry.space_group_name_H-M   'P 1'
#
loop_
_entity.id
_entity.type
_entity.pdbx_description
1 polymer ?
#
loop_
_entity_poly.entity_id
_entity_poly.type
_entity_poly.pdbx_seq_one_letter_code
_entity_poly.pdbx_strand_id
1 'polypeptide(L)'
;MLTTPDYRINFILDKTNMFSYHSMDDSTTKKRKSKVKALEIIWSHFPGLWHARNTVHVDDLPHNFNLNPRNGIPIARYDCTDEAATRDAELLHLATYLQSVVAPADDVTSLDLASWRDHEASK
;
A
#
# COMPACT_ATOMS: atom_id res chain seq x y z
N MET A 1 -18.38 -13.34 0.46
CA MET A 1 -18.14 -13.95 1.79
C MET A 1 -16.64 -13.92 2.02
N LEU A 2 -16.14 -13.22 3.04
CA LEU A 2 -14.69 -13.03 3.29
C LEU A 2 -14.08 -14.18 4.11
N THR A 3 -14.56 -15.42 3.90
CA THR A 3 -14.14 -16.59 4.68
C THR A 3 -13.54 -17.62 3.74
N THR A 4 -12.27 -17.92 3.95
CA THR A 4 -11.52 -19.02 3.30
C THR A 4 -10.75 -19.76 4.39
N PRO A 5 -10.51 -21.09 4.27
CA PRO A 5 -9.61 -21.81 5.16
C PRO A 5 -8.14 -21.40 5.00
N ASP A 6 -7.76 -20.80 3.86
CA ASP A 6 -6.35 -20.60 3.48
C ASP A 6 -5.70 -19.42 4.22
N TYR A 7 -6.48 -18.40 4.58
CA TYR A 7 -5.99 -17.21 5.28
C TYR A 7 -7.10 -16.52 6.08
N ARG A 8 -6.70 -15.56 6.93
CA ARG A 8 -7.61 -14.73 7.72
C ARG A 8 -7.29 -13.25 7.53
N ILE A 9 -8.32 -12.43 7.50
CA ILE A 9 -8.23 -10.97 7.54
C ILE A 9 -8.39 -10.54 8.99
N ASN A 10 -7.43 -9.78 9.54
CA ASN A 10 -7.45 -9.38 10.95
C ASN A 10 -8.58 -8.40 11.28
N PHE A 11 -8.76 -7.37 10.45
CA PHE A 11 -9.80 -6.36 10.61
C PHE A 11 -10.03 -5.59 9.30
N ILE A 12 -11.11 -4.80 9.26
CA ILE A 12 -11.48 -3.94 8.14
C ILE A 12 -11.53 -2.50 8.64
N LEU A 13 -10.90 -1.58 7.93
CA LEU A 13 -11.05 -0.13 8.12
C LEU A 13 -11.79 0.45 6.92
N ASP A 14 -12.76 1.32 7.18
CA ASP A 14 -13.50 2.00 6.14
C ASP A 14 -13.01 3.46 5.93
N LYS A 15 -13.67 4.16 5.00
CA LYS A 15 -13.36 5.55 4.63
C LYS A 15 -13.55 6.57 5.77
N THR A 16 -14.21 6.21 6.88
CA THR A 16 -14.43 7.13 8.01
C THR A 16 -13.13 7.40 8.77
N ASN A 17 -12.16 6.50 8.66
CA ASN A 17 -10.82 6.62 9.24
C ASN A 17 -9.84 7.38 8.33
N MET A 18 -10.29 7.92 7.19
CA MET A 18 -9.44 8.70 6.29
C MET A 18 -9.43 10.18 6.67
N PHE A 19 -8.24 10.79 6.66
CA PHE A 19 -8.06 12.22 6.95
C PHE A 19 -8.01 13.06 5.68
N SER A 20 -8.39 14.33 5.79
CA SER A 20 -8.11 15.30 4.71
C SER A 20 -6.67 15.76 4.80
N TYR A 21 -5.91 15.56 3.73
CA TYR A 21 -4.55 16.07 3.61
C TYR A 21 -4.53 17.39 2.82
N HIS A 22 -3.83 18.37 3.37
CA HIS A 22 -3.56 19.64 2.74
C HIS A 22 -2.06 19.73 2.49
N SER A 23 -1.63 19.63 1.23
CA SER A 23 -0.25 19.98 0.89
C SER A 23 -0.06 21.47 1.20
N MET A 24 1.02 21.82 1.90
CA MET A 24 1.32 23.21 2.31
C MET A 24 1.86 24.06 1.14
N ASP A 25 2.16 23.46 -0.01
CA ASP A 25 3.04 24.04 -1.03
C ASP A 25 2.36 24.37 -2.37
N ASP A 26 1.19 25.01 -2.37
CA ASP A 26 0.63 25.51 -3.63
C ASP A 26 -0.12 26.84 -3.47
N SER A 27 0.55 27.91 -3.92
CA SER A 27 0.05 29.28 -4.04
C SER A 27 -0.97 29.46 -5.17
N THR A 28 -1.41 28.39 -5.84
CA THR A 28 -2.19 28.48 -7.07
C THR A 28 -3.36 27.49 -7.09
N THR A 29 -4.58 28.04 -7.07
CA THR A 29 -5.80 27.48 -7.67
C THR A 29 -6.23 26.04 -7.31
N LYS A 30 -7.29 25.96 -6.49
CA LYS A 30 -8.11 24.76 -6.16
C LYS A 30 -7.38 23.68 -5.36
N LYS A 31 -7.43 23.84 -4.03
CA LYS A 31 -7.13 22.81 -3.01
C LYS A 31 -7.86 21.50 -3.33
N ARG A 32 -7.23 20.57 -4.05
CA ARG A 32 -7.76 19.22 -4.19
C ARG A 32 -7.58 18.55 -2.84
N LYS A 33 -8.65 18.48 -2.05
CA LYS A 33 -8.68 17.75 -0.77
C LYS A 33 -8.47 16.27 -1.08
N SER A 34 -7.22 15.83 -1.03
CA SER A 34 -6.91 14.41 -1.10
C SER A 34 -7.17 13.79 0.26
N LYS A 35 -7.86 12.66 0.29
CA LYS A 35 -7.99 11.87 1.51
C LYS A 35 -6.81 10.91 1.62
N VAL A 36 -6.37 10.66 2.85
CA VAL A 36 -5.22 9.80 3.14
C VAL A 36 -5.60 8.73 4.15
N LYS A 37 -4.92 7.59 4.10
CA LYS A 37 -5.09 6.45 5.01
C LYS A 37 -3.86 6.36 5.92
N ALA A 38 -3.95 6.92 7.13
CA ALA A 38 -2.82 6.96 8.04
C ALA A 38 -2.63 5.59 8.73
N LEU A 39 -1.50 4.92 8.47
CA LEU A 39 -1.15 3.68 9.17
C LEU A 39 -0.96 3.87 10.68
N GLU A 40 -0.68 5.10 11.13
CA GLU A 40 -0.58 5.45 12.55
C GLU A 40 -1.82 5.07 13.36
N ILE A 41 -3.02 5.09 12.75
CA ILE A 41 -4.24 4.60 13.41
C ILE A 41 -4.05 3.13 13.81
N ILE A 42 -3.53 2.29 12.91
CA ILE A 42 -3.32 0.86 13.18
C ILE A 42 -2.22 0.70 14.23
N TRP A 43 -1.08 1.36 14.06
CA TRP A 43 0.07 1.22 14.95
C TRP A 43 -0.26 1.63 16.40
N SER A 44 -1.02 2.70 16.56
CA SER A 44 -1.47 3.17 17.88
C SER A 44 -2.48 2.23 18.56
N HIS A 45 -3.32 1.53 17.79
CA HIS A 45 -4.30 0.57 18.36
C HIS A 45 -3.67 -0.79 18.72
N PHE A 46 -2.56 -1.17 18.08
CA PHE A 46 -1.89 -2.46 18.27
C PHE A 46 -0.41 -2.28 18.63
N PRO A 47 -0.11 -1.66 19.79
CA PRO A 47 1.25 -1.32 20.18
C PRO A 47 2.12 -2.58 20.29
N GLY A 48 3.32 -2.51 19.71
CA GLY A 48 4.31 -3.60 19.72
C GLY A 48 4.06 -4.72 18.71
N LEU A 49 2.90 -4.74 18.04
CA LEU A 49 2.61 -5.72 17.00
C LEU A 49 2.95 -5.19 15.60
N TRP A 50 2.38 -4.04 15.24
CA TRP A 50 2.62 -3.38 13.96
C TRP A 50 3.22 -1.99 14.17
N HIS A 51 4.19 -1.65 13.32
CA HIS A 51 4.86 -0.36 13.30
C HIS A 51 5.46 -0.10 11.91
N ALA A 52 6.01 1.09 11.68
CA ALA A 52 6.59 1.46 10.40
C ALA A 52 7.57 0.42 9.81
N ARG A 53 8.45 -0.17 10.62
CA ARG A 53 9.49 -1.10 10.14
C ARG A 53 8.99 -2.47 9.66
N ASN A 54 7.73 -2.84 9.92
CA ASN A 54 7.18 -4.15 9.58
C ASN A 54 5.83 -4.10 8.87
N THR A 55 5.42 -2.91 8.39
CA THR A 55 4.13 -2.71 7.74
C THR A 55 4.33 -2.21 6.32
N VAL A 56 3.69 -2.83 5.33
CA VAL A 56 3.59 -2.30 3.97
C VAL A 56 2.13 -2.02 3.63
N HIS A 57 1.90 -1.03 2.78
CA HIS A 57 0.59 -0.56 2.36
C HIS A 57 0.53 -0.54 0.83
N VAL A 58 -0.21 -1.48 0.27
CA VAL A 58 -0.39 -1.62 -1.19
C VAL A 58 -1.63 -0.85 -1.62
N ASP A 59 -1.49 0.08 -2.56
CA ASP A 59 -2.60 0.90 -3.05
C ASP A 59 -2.30 1.44 -4.46
N ASP A 60 -3.32 1.56 -5.32
CA ASP A 60 -3.19 2.08 -6.68
C ASP A 60 -3.15 3.61 -6.74
N LEU A 61 -3.51 4.27 -5.65
CA LEU A 61 -3.53 5.71 -5.52
C LEU A 61 -2.42 6.18 -4.56
N PRO A 62 -1.28 6.69 -5.08
CA PRO A 62 -0.13 7.02 -4.24
C PRO A 62 -0.42 8.01 -3.11
N HIS A 63 -1.37 8.93 -3.35
CA HIS A 63 -1.75 9.90 -2.33
C HIS A 63 -2.32 9.25 -1.06
N ASN A 64 -2.86 8.02 -1.10
CA ASN A 64 -3.42 7.35 0.06
C ASN A 64 -2.38 7.10 1.16
N PHE A 65 -1.11 6.96 0.81
CA PHE A 65 -0.01 6.75 1.75
C PHE A 65 0.89 7.98 1.94
N ASN A 66 0.43 9.20 1.61
CA ASN A 66 1.19 10.44 1.83
C ASN A 66 1.64 10.67 3.28
N LEU A 67 0.93 10.13 4.27
CA LEU A 67 1.32 10.21 5.70
C LEU A 67 2.30 9.10 6.13
N ASN A 68 2.58 8.15 5.26
CA ASN A 68 3.46 7.00 5.50
C ASN A 68 4.20 6.63 4.19
N PRO A 69 4.99 7.57 3.61
CA PRO A 69 5.54 7.44 2.26
C PRO A 69 6.55 6.30 2.12
N ARG A 70 7.24 5.93 3.21
CA ARG A 70 8.21 4.81 3.23
C ARG A 70 7.57 3.42 3.39
N ASN A 71 6.24 3.36 3.45
CA ASN A 71 5.49 2.12 3.64
C ASN A 71 4.60 1.80 2.43
N GLY A 72 4.56 2.67 1.43
CA GLY A 72 3.67 2.52 0.27
C GLY A 72 4.29 1.65 -0.83
N ILE A 73 3.54 0.66 -1.30
CA ILE A 73 3.80 -0.06 -2.54
C ILE A 73 2.74 0.40 -3.56
N PRO A 74 3.10 1.25 -4.54
CA PRO A 74 2.17 1.62 -5.61
C PRO A 74 1.92 0.40 -6.51
N ILE A 75 0.65 0.04 -6.73
CA ILE A 75 0.27 -1.07 -7.62
C ILE A 75 -0.49 -0.54 -8.85
N ALA A 76 -0.41 -1.23 -9.99
CA ALA A 76 -1.25 -0.87 -11.12
C ALA A 76 -2.74 -1.11 -10.79
N ARG A 77 -3.59 -0.20 -11.25
CA ARG A 77 -5.05 -0.35 -11.16
C ARG A 77 -5.49 -1.49 -12.07
N TYR A 78 -6.21 -2.46 -11.52
CA TYR A 78 -6.92 -3.46 -12.31
C TYR A 78 -8.20 -2.88 -12.94
N ASP A 79 -8.42 -3.16 -14.23
CA ASP A 79 -9.65 -2.83 -14.95
C ASP A 79 -10.17 -4.06 -15.69
N CYS A 80 -11.35 -4.57 -15.28
CA CYS A 80 -11.95 -5.75 -15.88
C CYS A 80 -12.46 -5.54 -17.32
N THR A 81 -12.55 -4.29 -17.76
CA THR A 81 -12.96 -3.95 -19.13
C THR A 81 -11.79 -3.88 -20.11
N ASP A 82 -10.56 -3.90 -19.60
CA ASP A 82 -9.34 -3.95 -20.42
C ASP A 82 -9.19 -5.31 -21.12
N GLU A 83 -8.82 -5.31 -22.39
CA GLU A 83 -8.55 -6.54 -23.17
C GLU A 83 -7.42 -7.39 -22.56
N ALA A 84 -6.50 -6.77 -21.83
CA ALA A 84 -5.40 -7.42 -21.15
C ALA A 84 -5.78 -7.98 -19.76
N ALA A 85 -6.97 -7.72 -19.23
CA ALA A 85 -7.37 -8.12 -17.88
C ALA A 85 -7.24 -9.63 -17.61
N THR A 86 -7.51 -10.46 -18.62
CA THR A 86 -7.37 -11.92 -18.55
C THR A 86 -5.93 -12.40 -18.42
N ARG A 87 -4.95 -11.53 -18.75
CA ARG A 87 -3.51 -11.78 -18.65
C ARG A 87 -2.88 -11.03 -17.47
N ASP A 88 -3.68 -10.37 -16.64
CA ASP A 88 -3.17 -9.66 -15.46
C ASP A 88 -2.51 -10.67 -14.50
N ALA A 89 -1.26 -10.37 -14.16
CA ALA A 89 -0.46 -11.13 -13.19
C ALA A 89 0.07 -10.22 -12.07
N GLU A 90 -0.56 -9.05 -11.88
CA GLU A 90 -0.07 -7.97 -11.02
C GLU A 90 0.10 -8.44 -9.57
N LEU A 91 -0.89 -9.18 -9.06
CA LEU A 91 -0.86 -9.74 -7.71
C LEU A 91 0.09 -10.93 -7.57
N LEU A 92 0.39 -11.65 -8.66
CA LEU A 92 1.35 -12.76 -8.64
C LEU A 92 2.79 -12.22 -8.49
N HIS A 93 3.14 -11.18 -9.25
CA HIS A 93 4.41 -10.47 -9.08
C HIS A 93 4.51 -9.85 -7.69
N LEU A 94 3.43 -9.20 -7.22
CA LEU A 94 3.41 -8.64 -5.86
C LEU A 94 3.64 -9.72 -4.80
N ALA A 95 2.98 -10.88 -4.89
CA ALA A 95 3.19 -11.98 -3.95
C ALA A 95 4.65 -12.45 -3.94
N THR A 96 5.28 -12.54 -5.11
CA THR A 96 6.70 -12.91 -5.25
C THR A 96 7.62 -11.87 -4.58
N TYR A 97 7.37 -10.58 -4.83
CA TYR A 97 8.12 -9.48 -4.20
C TYR A 97 7.95 -9.48 -2.67
N LEU A 98 6.71 -9.61 -2.19
CA LEU A 98 6.42 -9.65 -0.75
C LEU A 98 7.14 -10.82 -0.06
N GLN A 99 7.18 -12.00 -0.68
CA GLN A 99 7.83 -13.17 -0.09
C GLN A 99 9.36 -13.11 -0.16
N SER A 100 9.92 -12.65 -1.28
CA SER A 100 11.37 -12.73 -1.52
C SER A 100 12.16 -11.51 -1.06
N VAL A 101 11.52 -10.34 -0.98
CA VAL A 101 12.18 -9.07 -0.63
C VAL A 101 11.65 -8.51 0.69
N VAL A 102 10.32 -8.41 0.85
CA VAL A 102 9.73 -7.75 2.03
C VAL A 102 9.78 -8.63 3.27
N ALA A 103 9.36 -9.89 3.18
CA ALA A 103 9.30 -10.81 4.31
C ALA A 103 10.64 -11.04 5.04
N PRO A 104 11.81 -11.15 4.36
CA PRO A 104 13.09 -11.29 5.05
C PRO A 104 13.70 -9.97 5.54
N ALA A 105 13.10 -8.80 5.24
CA ALA A 105 13.67 -7.52 5.62
C ALA A 105 13.46 -7.21 7.12
N ASP A 106 14.54 -6.85 7.82
CA ASP A 106 14.47 -6.37 9.20
C ASP A 106 13.77 -5.00 9.34
N ASP A 107 13.78 -4.21 8.26
CA ASP A 107 13.15 -2.90 8.19
C ASP A 107 12.65 -2.59 6.77
N VAL A 108 11.33 -2.73 6.57
CA VAL A 108 10.71 -2.47 5.27
C VAL A 108 10.83 -1.00 4.84
N THR A 109 11.08 -0.06 5.75
CA THR A 109 11.22 1.36 5.42
C THR A 109 12.56 1.73 4.80
N SER A 110 13.51 0.78 4.78
CA SER A 110 14.79 0.89 4.07
C SER A 110 14.74 0.37 2.63
N LEU A 111 13.65 -0.32 2.25
CA LEU A 111 13.46 -0.85 0.90
C LEU A 111 12.96 0.25 -0.03
N ASP A 112 13.36 0.20 -1.30
CA ASP A 112 12.71 0.99 -2.36
C ASP A 112 11.39 0.31 -2.79
N LEU A 113 10.36 0.50 -1.96
CA LEU A 113 9.02 -0.04 -2.21
C LEU A 113 8.33 0.59 -3.42
N ALA A 114 8.76 1.78 -3.86
CA ALA A 114 8.19 2.47 -5.00
C ALA A 114 8.60 1.82 -6.33
N SER A 115 9.85 1.35 -6.40
CA SER A 115 10.44 0.68 -7.58
C SER A 115 10.37 -0.84 -7.48
N TRP A 116 9.41 -1.39 -6.72
CA TRP A 116 9.31 -2.84 -6.47
C TRP A 116 9.22 -3.69 -7.74
N ARG A 117 8.76 -3.11 -8.86
CA ARG A 117 8.67 -3.74 -10.17
C ARG A 117 10.04 -4.09 -10.77
N ASP A 118 11.08 -3.35 -10.42
CA ASP A 118 12.42 -3.58 -10.98
C ASP A 118 13.05 -4.89 -10.46
N HIS A 119 12.53 -5.40 -9.33
CA HIS A 119 12.89 -6.72 -8.82
C HIS A 119 12.38 -7.89 -9.69
N GLU A 120 11.35 -7.68 -10.50
CA GLU A 120 10.89 -8.68 -11.48
C GLU A 120 11.82 -8.73 -12.70
N ALA A 121 12.35 -7.58 -13.14
CA ALA A 121 13.21 -7.49 -14.32
C ALA A 121 14.65 -8.00 -14.09
N SER A 122 15.03 -8.22 -12.84
CA SER A 122 16.38 -8.63 -12.43
C SER A 122 16.55 -10.16 -12.27
N LYS A 123 15.52 -10.95 -12.62
CA LYS A 123 15.54 -12.41 -12.66
C LYS A 123 15.38 -12.91 -14.10
#